data_AF-A0A6C0GJK9-F1
#
_entry.id   AF-A0A6C0GJK9-F1
#
_cell.length_a   1.000
_cell.length_b   1.000
_cell.length_c   1.000
_cell.angle_alpha   90.00
_cell.angle_beta   90.00
_cell.angle_gamma   90.00
#
_symmetry.space_group_name_H-M   'P 1'
#
loop_
_entity.id
_entity.type
_entity.pdbx_description
1 polymer ?
#
loop_
_entity_poly.entity_id
_entity_poly.type
_entity_poly.pdbx_seq_one_letter_code
_entity_poly.pdbx_strand_id
1 'polypeptide(L)'
;MQVSIHEAIQLTGRSQATIYRLIKHPDSKDFVKKLNDSYTIDKEYLLKVYPARNTSYSDSHLDQARINAHYIDNPHADKMIERSQGEPELLIKQERESVIKLIQEKDKRIEDFQKSIESKNSTINKLASLLDTAHTNLAQLTERTREQNIIIQSLQEKVSYQYKLPEAPTSAQKKKNSSTEQLLMGVAIVSAAALIIFIVMMIYAYVSN
;
A
#
# COMPACT_ATOMS: atom_id res chain seq x y z
N MET A 1 0.52 -5.41 35.12
CA MET A 1 1.01 -6.55 34.29
C MET A 1 1.66 -5.95 33.05
N GLN A 2 2.90 -6.32 32.72
CA GLN A 2 3.60 -5.68 31.59
C GLN A 2 3.40 -6.43 30.29
N VAL A 3 3.18 -5.69 29.20
CA VAL A 3 3.00 -6.23 27.85
C VAL A 3 4.07 -5.67 26.92
N SER A 4 4.47 -6.47 25.95
CA SER A 4 5.37 -6.04 24.87
C SER A 4 4.66 -5.09 23.90
N ILE A 5 5.42 -4.36 23.08
CA ILE A 5 4.84 -3.51 22.02
C ILE A 5 3.96 -4.31 21.06
N HIS A 6 4.36 -5.54 20.71
CA HIS A 6 3.59 -6.38 19.79
C HIS A 6 2.24 -6.78 20.39
N GLU A 7 2.22 -7.17 21.68
CA GLU A 7 0.97 -7.46 22.40
C GLU A 7 0.11 -6.21 22.58
N ALA A 8 0.72 -5.05 22.82
CA ALA A 8 0.00 -3.78 22.94
C ALA A 8 -0.75 -3.43 21.64
N ILE A 9 -0.15 -3.69 20.48
CA ILE A 9 -0.77 -3.52 19.17
C ILE A 9 -1.98 -4.44 19.03
N GLN A 10 -1.84 -5.71 19.41
CA GLN A 10 -2.93 -6.69 19.32
C GLN A 10 -4.10 -6.34 20.24
N LEU A 11 -3.83 -5.94 21.49
CA LEU A 11 -4.85 -5.61 22.48
C LEU A 11 -5.64 -4.34 22.13
N THR A 12 -4.96 -3.33 21.60
CA THR A 12 -5.57 -2.00 21.35
C THR A 12 -6.02 -1.80 19.90
N GLY A 13 -5.52 -2.64 18.98
CA GLY A 13 -5.71 -2.46 17.53
C GLY A 13 -5.04 -1.21 16.96
N ARG A 14 -4.11 -0.58 17.70
CA ARG A 14 -3.40 0.64 17.27
C ARG A 14 -2.12 0.30 16.53
N SER A 15 -1.70 1.20 15.64
CA SER A 15 -0.46 1.02 14.89
C SER A 15 0.77 1.08 15.80
N GLN A 16 1.84 0.42 15.39
CA GLN A 16 3.12 0.45 16.08
C GLN A 16 3.61 1.88 16.34
N ALA A 17 3.44 2.80 15.38
CA ALA A 17 3.81 4.20 15.52
C ALA A 17 3.03 4.90 16.65
N THR A 18 1.74 4.61 16.80
CA THR A 18 0.90 5.16 17.88
C THR A 18 1.37 4.67 19.25
N ILE A 19 1.71 3.38 19.37
CA ILE A 19 2.26 2.83 20.61
C ILE A 19 3.62 3.46 20.96
N TYR A 20 4.49 3.68 19.97
CA TYR A 20 5.77 4.39 20.20
C TYR A 20 5.60 5.87 20.59
N ARG A 21 4.54 6.53 20.11
CA ARG A 21 4.21 7.89 20.55
C ARG A 21 3.77 7.92 22.02
N LEU A 22 2.98 6.92 22.44
CA LEU A 22 2.61 6.76 23.85
C LEU A 22 3.85 6.58 24.72
N ILE A 23 4.80 5.73 24.32
CA ILE A 23 6.06 5.49 25.04
C ILE A 23 6.90 6.77 25.22
N LYS A 24 6.86 7.69 24.24
CA LYS A 24 7.62 8.95 24.28
C LYS A 24 6.89 10.06 25.05
N HIS A 25 5.64 9.84 25.45
CA HIS A 25 4.86 10.85 26.17
C HIS A 25 5.40 11.06 27.59
N PRO A 26 5.47 12.30 28.11
CA PRO A 26 5.96 12.56 29.47
C PRO A 26 5.20 11.77 30.54
N ASP A 27 3.88 11.68 30.41
CA ASP A 27 2.99 11.04 31.40
C ASP A 27 3.02 9.50 31.38
N SER A 28 3.76 8.87 30.45
CA SER A 28 3.84 7.41 30.35
C SER A 28 5.10 6.83 30.99
N LYS A 29 6.04 7.69 31.43
CA LYS A 29 7.36 7.26 31.94
C LYS A 29 7.26 6.30 33.14
N ASP A 30 6.27 6.47 34.01
CA ASP A 30 6.09 5.63 35.18
C ASP A 30 5.50 4.25 34.83
N PHE A 31 4.91 4.12 33.63
CA PHE A 31 4.19 2.94 33.17
C PHE A 31 4.95 2.16 32.09
N VAL A 32 6.10 2.68 31.62
CA VAL A 32 6.92 2.09 30.57
C VAL A 32 8.28 1.68 31.13
N LYS A 33 8.71 0.45 30.87
CA LYS A 33 10.05 -0.02 31.22
C LYS A 33 10.83 -0.37 29.95
N LYS A 34 12.12 -0.04 29.94
CA LYS A 34 13.06 -0.46 28.90
C LYS A 34 13.85 -1.67 29.41
N LEU A 35 13.76 -2.80 28.71
CA LEU A 35 14.49 -4.02 29.03
C LEU A 35 15.22 -4.51 27.77
N ASN A 36 16.56 -4.56 27.82
CA ASN A 36 17.42 -5.13 26.77
C ASN A 36 17.01 -4.70 25.35
N ASP A 37 16.90 -3.39 25.15
CA ASP A 37 16.50 -2.72 23.89
C ASP A 37 15.03 -2.89 23.43
N SER A 38 14.20 -3.54 24.24
CA SER A 38 12.75 -3.58 24.04
C SER A 38 12.02 -2.71 25.07
N TYR A 39 10.84 -2.20 24.70
CA TYR A 39 9.95 -1.50 25.62
C TYR A 39 8.79 -2.39 26.03
N THR A 40 8.46 -2.37 27.32
CA THR A 40 7.25 -2.96 27.88
C THR A 40 6.40 -1.88 28.51
N ILE A 41 5.07 -2.01 28.38
CA ILE A 41 4.10 -1.03 28.87
C ILE A 41 3.19 -1.73 29.88
N ASP A 42 2.80 -1.05 30.95
CA ASP A 42 1.76 -1.58 31.82
C ASP A 42 0.41 -1.68 31.10
N LYS A 43 -0.20 -2.85 31.18
CA LYS A 43 -1.46 -3.19 30.50
C LYS A 43 -2.63 -2.32 30.96
N GLU A 44 -2.71 -1.95 32.23
CA GLU A 44 -3.83 -1.16 32.76
C GLU A 44 -3.73 0.28 32.26
N TYR A 45 -2.53 0.84 32.30
CA TYR A 45 -2.26 2.15 31.71
C TYR A 45 -2.55 2.17 30.20
N LEU A 46 -2.09 1.15 29.48
CA LEU A 46 -2.34 1.01 28.05
C LEU A 46 -3.83 0.99 27.73
N LEU A 47 -4.63 0.19 28.44
CA LEU A 47 -6.07 0.06 28.23
C LEU A 47 -6.87 1.29 28.70
N LYS A 48 -6.33 2.05 29.66
CA LYS A 48 -6.90 3.35 30.06
C LYS A 48 -6.74 4.40 28.96
N VAL A 49 -5.58 4.45 28.30
CA VAL A 49 -5.31 5.42 27.22
C VAL A 49 -5.91 4.98 25.90
N TYR A 50 -5.80 3.68 25.60
CA TYR A 50 -6.34 3.05 24.41
C TYR A 50 -7.23 1.88 24.83
N PRO A 51 -8.54 2.12 25.00
CA PRO A 51 -9.50 1.06 25.26
C PRO A 51 -9.34 -0.07 24.25
N ALA A 52 -9.50 -1.31 24.70
CA ALA A 52 -9.44 -2.48 23.85
C ALA A 52 -10.38 -2.27 22.65
N ARG A 53 -9.96 -2.75 21.47
CA ARG A 53 -10.79 -2.68 20.28
C ARG A 53 -12.05 -3.49 20.54
N ASN A 54 -13.17 -2.83 20.82
CA ASN A 54 -14.48 -3.47 20.89
C ASN A 54 -14.81 -4.00 19.49
N THR A 55 -14.45 -5.24 19.20
CA THR A 55 -15.01 -6.02 18.07
C THR A 55 -16.39 -6.58 18.42
N SER A 56 -17.08 -5.97 19.38
CA SER A 56 -18.44 -6.31 19.77
C SER A 56 -19.19 -5.02 20.09
N TYR A 57 -19.75 -4.39 19.06
CA TYR A 57 -21.02 -3.71 19.26
C TYR A 57 -22.05 -4.81 19.54
N SER A 58 -22.25 -5.12 20.82
CA SER A 58 -23.36 -5.96 21.28
C SER A 58 -23.88 -5.41 22.61
N ASP A 59 -24.92 -4.59 22.49
CA ASP A 59 -26.10 -4.47 23.37
C ASP A 59 -26.03 -5.06 24.79
N SER A 60 -25.20 -4.50 25.68
CA SER A 60 -25.19 -4.98 27.08
C SER A 60 -25.05 -3.92 28.17
N HIS A 61 -25.12 -2.62 27.84
CA HIS A 61 -25.01 -1.54 28.83
C HIS A 61 -26.32 -0.83 29.19
N LEU A 62 -27.49 -1.37 28.84
CA LEU A 62 -28.79 -0.76 29.22
C LEU A 62 -29.51 -1.45 30.40
N ASP A 63 -29.14 -2.67 30.80
CA ASP A 63 -29.95 -3.46 31.75
C ASP A 63 -29.53 -3.34 33.23
N GLN A 64 -28.34 -2.84 33.55
CA GLN A 64 -27.87 -2.80 34.94
C GLN A 64 -28.38 -1.61 35.77
N ALA A 65 -28.99 -0.60 35.15
CA ALA A 65 -29.51 0.56 35.87
C ALA A 65 -30.94 0.40 36.42
N ARG A 66 -31.68 -0.65 36.03
CA ARG A 66 -33.11 -0.79 36.38
C ARG A 66 -33.42 -1.66 37.60
N ILE A 67 -32.43 -2.33 38.22
CA ILE A 67 -32.72 -3.36 39.23
C ILE A 67 -32.77 -2.82 40.68
N ASN A 68 -32.28 -1.60 40.98
CA ASN A 68 -32.14 -1.15 42.38
C ASN A 68 -32.96 0.09 42.80
N ALA A 69 -33.94 0.55 42.01
CA ALA A 69 -34.79 1.66 42.43
C ALA A 69 -36.05 1.15 43.16
N HIS A 70 -35.92 0.91 44.47
CA HIS A 70 -37.07 0.77 45.35
C HIS A 70 -37.91 2.06 45.31
N TYR A 71 -39.19 1.92 44.95
CA TYR A 71 -40.20 2.98 44.96
C TYR A 71 -40.37 3.53 46.39
N ILE A 72 -40.02 4.79 46.59
CA ILE A 72 -40.47 5.60 47.72
C ILE A 72 -41.52 6.54 47.14
N ASP A 73 -42.78 6.39 47.57
CA ASP A 73 -43.89 7.26 47.18
C ASP A 73 -43.59 8.70 47.61
N ASN A 74 -43.27 9.56 46.63
CA ASN A 74 -43.07 10.98 46.85
C ASN A 74 -44.15 11.77 46.06
N PRO A 75 -45.08 12.47 46.73
CA PRO A 75 -46.21 13.17 46.10
C PRO A 75 -45.82 14.42 45.28
N HIS A 76 -44.53 14.65 45.05
CA HIS A 76 -44.01 15.69 44.15
C HIS A 76 -43.45 15.16 42.81
N ALA A 77 -43.53 13.85 42.56
CA ALA A 77 -43.02 13.23 41.34
C ALA A 77 -43.69 13.76 40.05
N ASP A 78 -45.00 14.05 40.10
CA ASP A 78 -45.77 14.42 38.90
C ASP A 78 -45.31 15.74 38.26
N LYS A 79 -44.81 16.70 39.05
CA LYS A 79 -44.29 17.98 38.50
C LYS A 79 -42.87 17.88 37.93
N MET A 80 -42.10 16.85 38.29
CA MET A 80 -40.77 16.61 37.72
C MET A 80 -40.83 15.76 36.45
N ILE A 81 -41.85 14.91 36.32
CA ILE A 81 -42.04 14.05 35.15
C ILE A 81 -42.27 14.89 33.89
N GLU A 82 -43.10 15.94 33.92
CA GLU A 82 -43.33 16.82 32.76
C GLU A 82 -42.09 17.62 32.31
N ARG A 83 -41.22 18.05 33.23
CA ARG A 83 -39.95 18.70 32.86
C ARG A 83 -38.90 17.70 32.35
N SER A 84 -38.93 16.47 32.83
CA SER A 84 -37.98 15.42 32.44
C SER A 84 -38.25 14.80 31.07
N GLN A 85 -39.43 15.01 30.47
CA GLN A 85 -39.77 14.41 29.17
C GLN A 85 -39.34 15.28 27.97
N GLY A 86 -39.32 16.61 28.11
CA GLY A 86 -38.96 17.52 27.02
C GLY A 86 -37.45 17.71 26.78
N GLU A 87 -36.63 17.69 27.84
CA GLU A 87 -35.17 17.84 27.73
C GLU A 87 -34.44 16.66 27.03
N PRO A 88 -34.75 15.38 27.30
CA PRO A 88 -34.12 14.28 26.58
C PRO A 88 -34.52 14.24 25.11
N GLU A 89 -35.74 14.65 24.76
CA GLU A 89 -36.19 14.67 23.36
C GLU A 89 -35.42 15.72 22.53
N LEU A 90 -35.14 16.89 23.10
CA LEU A 90 -34.31 17.93 22.49
C LEU A 90 -32.85 17.46 22.30
N LEU A 91 -32.27 16.81 23.31
CA LEU A 91 -30.92 16.24 23.22
C LEU A 91 -30.83 15.15 22.16
N ILE A 92 -31.80 14.23 22.14
CA ILE A 92 -31.88 13.16 21.12
C ILE A 92 -32.02 13.75 19.72
N LYS A 93 -32.82 14.82 19.55
CA LYS A 93 -32.97 15.50 18.26
C LYS A 93 -31.66 16.13 17.80
N GLN A 94 -30.94 16.81 18.70
CA GLN A 94 -29.64 17.40 18.41
C GLN A 94 -28.58 16.35 18.05
N GLU A 95 -28.57 15.22 18.77
CA GLU A 95 -27.70 14.08 18.45
C GLU A 95 -28.03 13.50 17.07
N ARG A 96 -29.32 13.28 16.76
CA ARG A 96 -29.75 12.81 15.44
C ARG A 96 -29.31 13.75 14.32
N GLU A 97 -29.47 15.07 14.50
CA GLU A 97 -29.02 16.06 13.53
C GLU A 97 -27.51 16.03 13.32
N SER A 98 -26.74 15.86 14.40
CA SER A 98 -25.27 15.73 14.31
C SER A 98 -24.85 14.47 13.54
N VAL A 99 -25.54 13.35 13.77
CA VAL A 99 -25.30 12.08 13.07
C VAL A 99 -25.67 12.19 11.60
N ILE A 100 -26.80 12.83 11.27
CA ILE A 100 -27.21 13.07 9.88
C ILE A 100 -26.16 13.90 9.14
N LYS A 101 -25.66 14.99 9.75
CA LYS A 101 -24.59 15.81 9.15
C LYS A 101 -23.32 14.99 8.91
N LEU A 102 -22.94 14.15 9.87
CA LEU A 102 -21.77 13.29 9.73
C LEU A 102 -21.95 12.24 8.63
N ILE A 103 -23.15 11.67 8.48
CA ILE A 103 -23.49 10.73 7.40
C ILE A 103 -23.35 11.45 6.06
N GLN A 104 -23.94 12.63 5.90
CA GLN A 104 -23.85 13.42 4.66
C GLN A 104 -22.39 13.75 4.28
N GLU A 105 -21.55 14.10 5.27
CA GLU A 105 -20.13 14.38 5.01
C GLU A 105 -19.37 13.11 4.58
N LYS A 106 -19.72 11.95 5.16
CA LYS A 106 -19.14 10.66 4.76
C LYS A 106 -19.61 10.25 3.37
N ASP A 107 -20.89 10.42 3.04
CA ASP A 107 -21.44 10.11 1.72
C ASP A 107 -20.78 10.95 0.64
N LYS A 108 -20.57 12.25 0.90
CA LYS A 108 -19.81 13.13 -0.01
C LYS A 108 -18.38 12.63 -0.21
N ARG A 109 -17.69 12.24 0.87
CA ARG A 109 -16.34 11.69 0.78
C ARG A 109 -16.31 10.38 -0.02
N ILE A 110 -17.32 9.53 0.12
CA ILE A 110 -17.47 8.30 -0.66
C ILE A 110 -17.62 8.64 -2.15
N GLU A 111 -18.47 9.61 -2.49
CA GLU A 111 -18.67 10.06 -3.87
C GLU A 111 -17.37 10.62 -4.48
N ASP A 112 -16.63 11.43 -3.73
CA ASP A 112 -15.34 11.98 -4.17
C ASP A 112 -14.31 10.85 -4.40
N PHE A 113 -14.28 9.84 -3.52
CA PHE A 113 -13.43 8.66 -3.71
C PHE A 113 -13.83 7.83 -4.92
N GLN A 114 -15.13 7.64 -5.16
CA GLN A 114 -15.62 6.92 -6.35
C GLN A 114 -15.19 7.63 -7.64
N LYS A 115 -15.37 8.95 -7.72
CA LYS A 115 -14.89 9.76 -8.87
C LYS A 115 -13.37 9.65 -9.06
N SER A 116 -12.61 9.66 -7.97
CA SER A 116 -11.15 9.47 -8.03
C SER A 116 -10.77 8.09 -8.56
N ILE A 117 -11.46 7.03 -8.12
CA ILE A 117 -11.26 5.66 -8.60
C ILE A 117 -11.59 5.54 -10.08
N GLU A 118 -12.73 6.07 -10.52
CA GLU A 118 -13.13 6.07 -11.93
C GLU A 118 -12.11 6.77 -12.81
N SER A 119 -11.62 7.94 -12.39
CA SER A 119 -10.56 8.66 -13.08
C SER A 119 -9.28 7.82 -13.18
N LYS A 120 -8.82 7.23 -12.08
CA LYS A 120 -7.62 6.37 -12.07
C LYS A 120 -7.80 5.12 -12.94
N ASN A 121 -8.97 4.48 -12.91
CA ASN A 121 -9.28 3.34 -13.77
C ASN A 121 -9.25 3.72 -15.25
N SER A 122 -9.74 4.92 -15.60
CA SER A 122 -9.64 5.42 -16.98
C SER A 122 -8.18 5.58 -17.44
N THR A 123 -7.30 6.05 -16.54
CA THR A 123 -5.85 6.16 -16.82
C THR A 123 -5.21 4.80 -16.96
N ILE A 124 -5.54 3.84 -16.07
CA ILE A 124 -5.05 2.46 -16.15
C ILE A 124 -5.42 1.83 -17.49
N ASN A 125 -6.66 1.98 -17.93
CA ASN A 125 -7.13 1.42 -19.20
C ASN A 125 -6.38 2.05 -20.41
N LYS A 126 -6.10 3.35 -20.37
CA LYS A 126 -5.28 4.01 -21.41
C LYS A 126 -3.84 3.51 -21.41
N LEU A 127 -3.25 3.28 -20.23
CA LEU A 127 -1.90 2.75 -20.12
C LEU A 127 -1.83 1.30 -20.60
N ALA A 128 -2.84 0.48 -20.31
CA ALA A 128 -2.95 -0.89 -20.80
C ALA A 128 -3.02 -0.94 -22.32
N SER A 129 -3.83 -0.09 -22.97
CA SER A 129 -3.92 -0.06 -24.43
C SER A 129 -2.63 0.42 -25.11
N LEU A 130 -1.92 1.37 -24.50
CA LEU A 130 -0.59 1.79 -24.95
C LEU A 130 0.43 0.66 -24.84
N LEU A 131 0.38 -0.12 -23.76
CA LEU A 131 1.26 -1.28 -23.56
C LEU A 131 1.00 -2.36 -24.60
N ASP A 132 -0.26 -2.68 -24.90
CA ASP A 132 -0.63 -3.65 -25.94
C ASP A 132 -0.16 -3.20 -27.33
N THR A 133 -0.27 -1.90 -27.61
CA THR A 133 0.24 -1.30 -28.85
C THR A 133 1.76 -1.44 -28.94
N ALA A 134 2.47 -1.15 -27.84
CA ALA A 134 3.92 -1.27 -27.77
C ALA A 134 4.39 -2.72 -27.97
N HIS A 135 3.71 -3.69 -27.35
CA HIS A 135 3.99 -5.12 -27.56
C HIS A 135 3.77 -5.54 -29.01
N THR A 136 2.70 -5.08 -29.64
CA THR A 136 2.42 -5.37 -31.06
C THR A 136 3.53 -4.81 -31.97
N ASN A 137 3.96 -3.57 -31.73
CA ASN A 137 5.06 -2.95 -32.47
C ASN A 137 6.38 -3.70 -32.28
N LEU A 138 6.66 -4.16 -31.05
CA LEU A 138 7.87 -4.92 -30.75
C LEU A 138 7.87 -6.29 -31.45
N ALA A 139 6.72 -6.97 -31.50
CA ALA A 139 6.58 -8.21 -32.25
C ALA A 139 6.84 -7.99 -33.75
N GLN A 140 6.28 -6.94 -34.35
CA GLN A 140 6.53 -6.59 -35.75
C GLN A 140 8.00 -6.24 -36.03
N LEU A 141 8.65 -5.49 -35.13
CA LEU A 141 10.08 -5.18 -35.25
C LEU A 141 10.93 -6.45 -35.17
N THR A 142 10.60 -7.35 -34.26
CA THR A 142 11.29 -8.64 -34.11
C THR A 142 11.21 -9.45 -35.40
N GLU A 143 10.05 -9.50 -36.03
CA GLU A 143 9.87 -10.20 -37.31
C GLU A 143 10.64 -9.54 -38.45
N ARG A 144 10.61 -8.21 -38.56
CA ARG A 144 11.45 -7.47 -39.53
C ARG A 144 12.93 -7.74 -39.33
N THR A 145 13.42 -7.79 -38.09
CA THR A 145 14.82 -8.13 -37.80
C THR A 145 15.14 -9.57 -38.23
N ARG A 146 14.20 -10.50 -38.04
CA ARG A 146 14.35 -11.88 -38.52
C ARG A 146 14.45 -11.94 -40.05
N GLU A 147 13.57 -11.24 -40.76
CA GLU A 147 13.60 -11.13 -42.23
C GLU A 147 14.94 -10.55 -42.71
N GLN A 148 15.39 -9.46 -42.09
CA GLN A 148 16.69 -8.84 -42.41
C GLN A 148 17.86 -9.82 -42.20
N ASN A 149 17.84 -10.60 -41.12
CA ASN A 149 18.88 -11.61 -40.86
C ASN A 149 18.90 -12.70 -41.94
N ILE A 150 17.74 -13.17 -42.40
CA ILE A 150 17.63 -14.14 -43.50
C ILE A 150 18.23 -13.55 -44.78
N ILE A 151 17.89 -12.30 -45.11
CA ILE A 151 18.44 -11.61 -46.28
C ILE A 151 19.97 -11.50 -46.19
N ILE A 152 20.49 -11.05 -45.04
CA ILE A 152 21.94 -10.93 -44.80
C ILE A 152 22.63 -12.29 -44.97
N GLN A 153 22.08 -13.37 -44.43
CA GLN A 153 22.63 -14.72 -44.60
C GLN A 153 22.64 -15.12 -46.09
N SER A 154 21.55 -14.91 -46.81
CA SER A 154 21.47 -15.22 -48.24
C SER A 154 22.48 -14.42 -49.09
N LEU A 155 22.74 -13.16 -48.71
CA LEU A 155 23.75 -12.32 -49.37
C LEU A 155 25.17 -12.80 -49.05
N GLN A 156 25.44 -13.16 -47.80
CA GLN A 156 26.72 -13.74 -47.38
C GLN A 156 27.03 -15.05 -48.13
N GLU A 157 26.02 -15.91 -48.32
CA GLU A 157 26.15 -17.11 -49.13
C GLU A 157 26.49 -16.78 -50.59
N LYS A 158 25.72 -15.89 -51.23
CA LYS A 158 25.97 -15.48 -52.63
C LYS A 158 27.38 -14.92 -52.83
N VAL A 159 27.83 -14.04 -51.94
CA VAL A 159 29.20 -13.50 -51.96
C VAL A 159 30.22 -14.63 -51.82
N SER A 160 30.01 -15.57 -50.90
CA SER A 160 30.91 -16.71 -50.70
C SER A 160 31.05 -17.59 -51.96
N TYR A 161 29.96 -17.79 -52.73
CA TYR A 161 30.01 -18.51 -54.00
C TYR A 161 30.68 -17.71 -55.13
N GLN A 162 30.50 -16.39 -55.15
CA GLN A 162 31.04 -15.52 -56.20
C GLN A 162 32.56 -15.32 -56.09
N TYR A 163 33.15 -15.57 -54.91
CA TYR A 163 34.60 -15.50 -54.66
C TYR A 163 35.28 -16.85 -54.44
N LYS A 164 34.64 -17.99 -54.79
CA LYS A 164 35.36 -19.27 -54.93
C LYS A 164 36.30 -19.21 -56.14
N LEU A 165 37.48 -18.61 -55.98
CA LEU A 165 38.62 -18.82 -56.85
C LEU A 165 39.17 -20.25 -56.63
N PRO A 166 39.80 -20.87 -57.65
CA PRO A 166 40.38 -22.21 -57.51
C PRO A 166 41.41 -22.20 -56.39
N GLU A 167 41.30 -23.14 -55.45
CA GLU A 167 42.23 -23.26 -54.33
C GLU A 167 43.64 -23.57 -54.87
N ALA A 168 44.56 -22.60 -54.73
CA ALA A 168 45.98 -22.92 -54.69
C ALA A 168 46.31 -23.42 -53.28
N PRO A 169 47.12 -24.48 -53.13
CA PRO A 169 47.37 -25.07 -51.82
C PRO A 169 48.41 -24.21 -51.12
N THR A 170 48.11 -23.58 -49.97
CA THR A 170 49.05 -23.53 -48.83
C THR A 170 48.50 -22.84 -47.59
N SER A 171 48.70 -23.55 -46.47
CA SER A 171 49.05 -23.09 -45.12
C SER A 171 48.24 -21.99 -44.44
N ALA A 172 47.44 -22.43 -43.47
CA ALA A 172 47.36 -21.93 -42.10
C ALA A 172 47.56 -20.42 -41.89
N GLN A 173 46.47 -19.71 -41.63
CA GLN A 173 46.46 -18.68 -40.58
C GLN A 173 45.07 -18.56 -39.93
N LYS A 174 45.03 -18.99 -38.68
CA LYS A 174 43.91 -18.92 -37.75
C LYS A 174 43.86 -17.51 -37.17
N LYS A 175 42.88 -16.69 -37.54
CA LYS A 175 42.52 -15.47 -36.80
C LYS A 175 41.01 -15.25 -36.86
N LYS A 176 40.29 -16.02 -36.03
CA LYS A 176 38.84 -15.91 -35.83
C LYS A 176 38.55 -14.90 -34.72
N ASN A 177 37.60 -14.00 -35.02
CA ASN A 177 36.63 -13.41 -34.09
C ASN A 177 37.14 -12.46 -33.00
N SER A 178 37.39 -11.19 -33.35
CA SER A 178 37.55 -10.09 -32.38
C SER A 178 36.37 -9.11 -32.39
N SER A 179 35.62 -9.00 -33.49
CA SER A 179 34.59 -7.97 -33.65
C SER A 179 33.25 -8.36 -33.03
N THR A 180 32.86 -9.64 -33.11
CA THR A 180 31.60 -10.12 -32.54
C THR A 180 31.62 -10.17 -31.01
N GLU A 181 32.75 -10.48 -30.40
CA GLU A 181 32.90 -10.47 -28.93
C GLU A 181 32.88 -9.05 -28.36
N GLN A 182 33.49 -8.07 -29.06
CA GLN A 182 33.43 -6.67 -28.66
C GLN A 182 32.01 -6.10 -28.74
N LEU A 183 31.24 -6.51 -29.74
CA LEU A 183 29.86 -6.07 -29.93
C LEU A 183 28.93 -6.69 -28.87
N LEU A 184 29.11 -7.97 -28.55
CA LEU A 184 28.36 -8.65 -27.48
C LEU A 184 28.67 -8.05 -26.10
N MET A 185 29.94 -7.71 -25.86
CA MET A 185 30.38 -7.10 -24.60
C MET A 185 29.85 -5.66 -24.46
N GLY A 186 29.81 -4.89 -25.55
CA GLY A 186 29.23 -3.54 -25.56
C GLY A 186 27.73 -3.54 -25.24
N VAL A 187 26.96 -4.48 -25.82
CA VAL A 187 25.52 -4.61 -25.54
C VAL A 187 25.25 -5.01 -24.08
N ALA A 188 26.08 -5.90 -23.51
CA ALA A 188 25.94 -6.31 -22.12
C ALA A 188 26.24 -5.18 -21.11
N ILE A 189 27.22 -4.31 -21.42
CA ILE A 189 27.56 -3.17 -20.55
C ILE A 189 26.43 -2.12 -20.56
N VAL A 190 25.86 -1.84 -21.73
CA VAL A 190 24.76 -0.87 -21.85
C VAL A 190 23.49 -1.37 -21.14
N SER A 191 23.19 -2.67 -21.22
CA SER A 191 22.01 -3.23 -20.52
C SER A 191 22.19 -3.23 -19.00
N ALA A 192 23.39 -3.53 -18.50
CA ALA A 192 23.69 -3.50 -17.07
C ALA A 192 23.60 -2.07 -16.51
N ALA A 193 24.11 -1.08 -17.24
CA ALA A 193 24.02 0.33 -16.84
C ALA A 193 22.57 0.82 -16.76
N ALA A 194 21.72 0.45 -17.73
CA ALA A 194 20.30 0.80 -17.72
C ALA A 194 19.56 0.19 -16.51
N LEU A 195 19.89 -1.05 -16.15
CA LEU A 195 19.29 -1.74 -15.00
C LEU A 195 19.68 -1.08 -13.67
N ILE A 196 20.95 -0.66 -13.53
CA ILE A 196 21.43 0.07 -12.33
C ILE A 196 20.72 1.41 -12.20
N ILE A 197 20.59 2.18 -13.28
CA ILE A 197 19.88 3.46 -13.28
C ILE A 197 18.42 3.26 -12.86
N PHE A 198 17.76 2.23 -13.39
CA PHE A 198 16.38 1.90 -13.03
C PHE A 198 16.21 1.57 -11.54
N ILE A 199 17.12 0.77 -10.98
CA ILE A 199 17.12 0.42 -9.55
C ILE A 199 17.34 1.67 -8.68
N VAL A 200 18.29 2.53 -9.06
CA VAL A 200 18.55 3.78 -8.32
C VAL A 200 17.33 4.71 -8.34
N MET A 201 16.65 4.84 -9.49
CA MET A 201 15.41 5.63 -9.57
C MET A 201 14.28 5.03 -8.72
N MET A 202 14.15 3.70 -8.68
CA MET A 202 13.17 3.01 -7.83
C MET A 202 13.43 3.26 -6.34
N ILE A 203 14.68 3.16 -5.89
CA ILE A 203 15.07 3.42 -4.49
C ILE A 203 14.81 4.88 -4.13
N TYR A 204 15.18 5.82 -5.01
CA TYR A 204 14.95 7.24 -4.78
C TYR A 204 13.46 7.58 -4.67
N ALA A 205 12.63 7.02 -5.55
CA ALA A 205 11.17 7.20 -5.50
C ALA A 205 10.52 6.57 -4.25
N TYR A 206 11.12 5.52 -3.70
CA TYR A 206 10.65 4.88 -2.47
C TYR A 206 11.05 5.66 -1.21
N VAL A 207 12.23 6.27 -1.19
CA VAL A 207 12.73 7.07 -0.04
C VAL A 207 12.11 8.47 0.00
N SER A 208 11.68 9.00 -1.15
CA SER A 208 11.12 10.35 -1.27
C SER A 208 9.59 10.42 -1.08
N ASN A 209 8.93 9.31 -0.74
CA ASN A 209 7.51 9.19 -0.37
C ASN A 209 7.36 8.79 1.10
#